data_AF-A0A3N9MTC1-F1
#
_entry.id   AF-A0A3N9MTC1-F1
#
_cell.length_a   1.000
_cell.length_b   1.000
_cell.length_c   1.000
_cell.angle_alpha   90.00
_cell.angle_beta   90.00
_cell.angle_gamma   90.00
#
_symmetry.space_group_name_H-M   'P 1'
#
loop_
_entity.id
_entity.type
_entity.pdbx_description
1 polymer ?
#
loop_
_entity_poly.entity_id
_entity_poly.type
_entity_poly.pdbx_seq_one_letter_code
_entity_poly.pdbx_strand_id
1 'polypeptide(L)' 'RHIFDEGAESLIVGAGQHGLLELSDEAAGFFLSQECVVRIMTTPEAIAAWNQAAGKTIAMFHVTC' A
#
# COMPACT_ATOMS: atom_id res chain seq x y z
N ARG A 1 -15.06 2.87 -6.34
CA ARG A 1 -14.05 2.10 -7.11
C ARG A 1 -13.01 1.64 -6.09
N HIS A 2 -12.86 0.34 -5.86
CA HIS A 2 -11.95 -0.19 -4.84
C HIS A 2 -10.61 -0.54 -5.48
N ILE A 3 -9.52 -0.42 -4.71
CA ILE A 3 -8.13 -0.65 -5.16
C ILE A 3 -7.70 -2.12 -4.94
N PHE A 4 -8.53 -2.88 -4.24
CA PHE A 4 -8.25 -4.28 -3.94
C PHE A 4 -8.56 -5.13 -5.17
N ASP A 5 -7.55 -5.85 -5.65
CA ASP A 5 -7.68 -6.89 -6.66
C ASP A 5 -7.75 -8.25 -5.95
N GLU A 6 -8.66 -9.12 -6.38
CA GLU A 6 -8.89 -10.41 -5.71
C GLU A 6 -7.64 -11.28 -5.80
N GLY A 7 -7.09 -11.64 -4.63
CA GLY A 7 -5.87 -12.43 -4.51
C GLY A 7 -4.59 -11.62 -4.39
N ALA A 8 -4.65 -10.30 -4.14
CA ALA A 8 -3.48 -9.50 -3.80
C ALA A 8 -2.87 -9.93 -2.45
N GLU A 9 -1.60 -10.31 -2.45
CA GLU A 9 -0.87 -10.80 -1.28
C GLU A 9 -0.17 -9.67 -0.52
N SER A 10 0.09 -8.54 -1.19
CA SER A 10 0.70 -7.37 -0.56
C SER A 10 0.19 -6.05 -1.13
N LEU A 11 0.03 -5.06 -0.26
CA LEU A 11 -0.29 -3.67 -0.60
C LEU A 11 0.87 -2.75 -0.18
N ILE A 12 1.38 -1.98 -1.13
CA ILE A 12 2.36 -0.90 -0.87
C ILE A 12 1.63 0.45 -0.89
N VAL A 13 1.80 1.25 0.16
CA VAL A 13 1.21 2.59 0.28
C VAL A 13 2.32 3.63 0.36
N GLY A 14 2.38 4.52 -0.63
CA GLY A 14 3.21 5.72 -0.60
C GLY A 14 2.48 6.87 0.09
N ALA A 15 2.93 7.24 1.29
CA ALA A 15 2.27 8.15 2.21
C ALA A 15 2.67 9.64 2.03
N GLY A 16 2.92 10.08 0.79
CA GLY A 16 3.46 11.42 0.49
C GLY A 16 4.99 11.50 0.67
N GLN A 17 5.59 12.69 0.51
CA GLN A 17 7.05 12.86 0.68
C GLN A 17 7.48 12.69 2.14
N HIS A 18 6.61 13.06 3.07
CA HIS A 18 6.89 13.12 4.50
C HIS A 18 6.24 11.99 5.31
N GLY A 19 5.51 11.06 4.68
CA GLY A 19 4.96 9.88 5.35
C GLY A 19 3.77 10.14 6.28
N LEU A 20 3.01 11.23 6.07
CA LEU A 20 1.91 11.65 6.96
C LEU A 20 0.59 10.91 6.75
N LEU A 21 0.50 10.03 5.74
CA LEU A 21 -0.71 9.26 5.48
C LEU A 21 -0.68 7.93 6.23
N GLU A 22 -1.65 7.77 7.13
CA GLU A 22 -1.90 6.52 7.84
C GLU A 22 -3.17 5.85 7.28
N LEU A 23 -3.23 4.52 7.39
CA LEU A 23 -4.47 3.80 7.13
C LEU A 23 -5.39 3.91 8.35
N SER A 24 -6.69 4.03 8.09
CA SER A 24 -7.67 3.85 9.16
C SER A 24 -7.64 2.41 9.65
N ASP A 25 -8.02 2.20 10.92
CA ASP A 25 -8.14 0.86 11.51
C ASP A 25 -9.09 -0.04 10.70
N GLU A 26 -10.14 0.54 10.12
CA GLU A 26 -11.08 -0.16 9.24
C GLU A 26 -10.39 -0.68 7.97
N ALA A 27 -9.58 0.16 7.31
CA ALA A 27 -8.86 -0.24 6.11
C ALA A 27 -7.78 -1.29 6.43
N ALA A 28 -7.05 -1.11 7.53
CA ALA A 28 -6.08 -2.09 8.01
C ALA A 28 -6.74 -3.45 8.32
N GLY A 29 -7.90 -3.44 8.99
CA GLY A 29 -8.69 -4.63 9.28
C GLY A 29 -9.19 -5.33 8.02
N PHE A 30 -9.60 -4.57 7.00
CA PHE A 30 -9.99 -5.14 5.70
C PHE A 30 -8.83 -5.89 5.06
N PHE A 31 -7.66 -5.27 4.90
CA PHE A 31 -6.51 -5.93 4.27
C PHE A 31 -6.01 -7.13 5.07
N LEU A 32 -6.03 -7.06 6.41
CA LEU A 32 -5.71 -8.19 7.27
C LEU A 32 -6.65 -9.37 7.04
N SER A 33 -7.96 -9.12 6.89
CA SER A 33 -8.96 -10.17 6.61
C SER A 33 -8.77 -10.83 5.25
N GLN A 34 -8.09 -10.15 4.33
CA GLN A 34 -7.76 -10.65 2.99
C GLN A 34 -6.37 -11.29 2.92
N GLU A 35 -5.69 -11.50 4.06
CA GLU A 35 -4.31 -11.98 4.14
C GLU A 35 -3.32 -11.11 3.34
N CYS A 36 -3.67 -9.83 3.14
CA CYS A 36 -2.91 -8.88 2.35
C CYS A 36 -1.96 -8.07 3.25
N VAL A 37 -0.65 -8.25 3.08
CA VAL A 37 0.35 -7.56 3.89
C VAL A 37 0.50 -6.12 3.44
N VAL A 38 0.16 -5.18 4.32
CA VAL A 38 0.24 -3.75 4.04
C VAL A 38 1.57 -3.16 4.50
N ARG A 39 2.24 -2.43 3.60
CA ARG A 39 3.49 -1.69 3.87
C ARG A 39 3.27 -0.21 3.56
N ILE A 40 3.36 0.64 4.58
CA ILE A 40 3.26 2.09 4.43
C ILE A 40 4.68 2.67 4.48
N MET A 41 5.05 3.46 3.48
CA MET A 41 6.38 4.08 3.37
C MET A 41 6.26 5.49 2.80
N THR A 42 7.35 6.27 2.82
CA THR A 42 7.37 7.51 2.03
C THR A 42 7.22 7.17 0.54
N THR A 43 6.71 8.10 -0.26
CA THR A 43 6.47 7.84 -1.69
C THR A 43 7.75 7.40 -2.44
N PRO A 44 8.93 8.02 -2.23
CA PRO A 44 10.17 7.54 -2.85
C PRO A 44 10.52 6.09 -2.48
N GLU A 45 10.38 5.72 -1.20
CA GLU A 45 10.65 4.37 -0.72
C GLU A 45 9.62 3.36 -1.24
N ALA A 46 8.35 3.75 -1.26
CA ALA A 46 7.26 2.94 -1.79
C ALA A 46 7.48 2.64 -3.28
N ILE A 47 7.95 3.61 -4.07
CA ILE A 47 8.29 3.42 -5.48
C ILE A 47 9.47 2.44 -5.61
N ALA A 48 10.51 2.59 -4.78
CA ALA A 48 11.65 1.68 -4.80
C ALA A 48 11.26 0.24 -4.41
N ALA A 49 10.37 0.08 -3.43
CA ALA A 49 9.83 -1.20 -3.01
C ALA A 49 8.94 -1.82 -4.09
N TRP A 50 8.09 -1.02 -4.73
CA TRP A 50 7.25 -1.46 -5.86
C TRP A 50 8.08 -1.94 -7.04
N ASN A 51 9.14 -1.21 -7.41
CA ASN A 51 10.02 -1.60 -8.51
C ASN A 51 10.74 -2.94 -8.27
N GLN A 52 10.85 -3.36 -7.02
CA GLN A 52 11.45 -4.64 -6.61
C GLN A 52 10.41 -5.71 -6.27
N ALA A 53 9.13 -5.34 -6.22
CA ALA A 53 8.07 -6.25 -5.85
C ALA A 53 7.84 -7.27 -6.97
N ALA A 54 7.69 -8.53 -6.57
CA ALA A 54 7.32 -9.63 -7.45
C ALA A 54 6.08 -10.33 -6.88
N GLY A 55 5.28 -10.97 -7.75
CA GLY A 55 4.04 -11.62 -7.33
C GLY A 55 2.85 -10.66 -7.33
N LYS A 56 1.80 -11.00 -6.57
CA LYS A 56 0.51 -10.30 -6.58
C LYS A 56 0.51 -9.09 -5.64
N THR A 57 1.37 -8.12 -5.93
CA THR A 57 1.46 -6.89 -5.16
C THR A 57 0.62 -5.80 -5.83
N ILE A 58 -0.17 -5.07 -5.04
CA ILE A 58 -0.89 -3.86 -5.45
C ILE A 58 -0.25 -2.64 -4.78
N ALA A 59 -0.36 -1.46 -5.40
CA ALA A 59 0.20 -0.24 -4.83
C ALA A 59 -0.72 0.97 -4.97
N MET A 60 -0.69 1.82 -3.95
CA MET A 60 -1.34 3.13 -3.92
C MET A 60 -0.29 4.19 -3.61
N PHE A 61 -0.12 5.17 -4.48
CA PHE A 61 0.81 6.27 -4.28
C PHE A 61 0.03 7.57 -4.07
N HIS A 62 0.18 8.18 -2.90
CA HIS A 62 -0.22 9.56 -2.69
C HIS A 62 0.90 10.47 -3.19
N VAL A 63 0.75 11.00 -4.41
CA VAL A 63 1.79 11.76 -5.12
C VAL A 63 1.85 13.25 -4.71
N THR A 64 0.98 13.67 -3.80
CA THR A 64 0.88 15.06 -3.32
C THR A 64 1.26 15.19 -1.85
N CYS A 65 1.70 16.39 -1.47
CA CYS A 65 2.40 16.83 -0.25
C CYS A 65 3.92 16.66 -0.28
#